data_AF-A0A1Q7ZSE6-F1
#
_entry.id   AF-A0A1Q7ZSE6-F1
#
_cell.length_a   1.000
_cell.length_b   1.000
_cell.length_c   1.000
_cell.angle_alpha   90.00
_cell.angle_beta   90.00
_cell.angle_gamma   90.00
#
_symmetry.space_group_name_H-M   'P 1'
#
loop_
_entity.id
_entity.type
_entity.pdbx_description
1 polymer ?
#
loop_
_entity_poly.entity_id
_entity_poly.type
_entity_poly.pdbx_seq_one_letter_code
_entity_poly.pdbx_strand_id
1 'polypeptide(L)'
;MARYLLRVANKDGYSPKDAERVASTIRKILGSRESASHFRVATDALEFNMFARDEKELDDRQRRLTRSLFKIVNVKLLDTPPKHVNKEEALEEGVQLFNEERFWECHEILEQAWHVSKGLERDAIQSIILTAAAFVHHQKGEEEICLSILKRARAKMASVKTYETIDFEGLEKNIDGILDSERIRLFKLRMSRI
;
A
#
# COMPACT_ATOMS: atom_id res chain seq x y z
N MET A 1 -21.01 -9.63 -5.22
CA MET A 1 -19.74 -10.37 -5.21
C MET A 1 -18.83 -9.64 -4.27
N ALA A 2 -18.42 -10.27 -3.17
CA ALA A 2 -17.60 -9.65 -2.15
C ALA A 2 -16.15 -9.52 -2.61
N ARG A 3 -15.50 -8.42 -2.24
CA ARG A 3 -14.10 -8.13 -2.54
C ARG A 3 -13.23 -8.38 -1.32
N TYR A 4 -12.17 -9.15 -1.51
CA TYR A 4 -11.20 -9.47 -0.48
C TYR A 4 -9.83 -8.96 -0.91
N LEU A 5 -9.11 -8.30 -0.02
CA LEU A 5 -7.68 -8.08 -0.18
C LEU A 5 -6.96 -9.36 0.26
N LEU A 6 -6.29 -10.00 -0.68
CA LEU A 6 -5.42 -11.14 -0.41
C LEU A 6 -3.97 -10.69 -0.37
N ARG A 7 -3.24 -11.25 0.60
CA ARG A 7 -1.79 -11.15 0.68
C ARG A 7 -1.20 -12.55 0.72
N VAL A 8 -0.32 -12.86 -0.23
CA VAL A 8 0.44 -14.12 -0.29
C VAL A 8 1.92 -13.81 -0.18
N ALA A 9 2.71 -14.73 0.39
CA ALA A 9 4.15 -14.52 0.56
C ALA A 9 4.87 -14.48 -0.79
N ASN A 10 5.77 -13.51 -0.98
CA ASN A 10 6.60 -13.39 -2.18
C ASN A 10 7.86 -14.28 -2.05
N LYS A 11 7.67 -15.59 -2.16
CA LYS A 11 8.77 -16.57 -1.98
C LYS A 11 9.71 -16.67 -3.18
N ASP A 12 9.23 -16.31 -4.36
CA ASP A 12 9.98 -16.45 -5.62
C ASP A 12 10.79 -15.20 -5.95
N GLY A 13 10.76 -14.17 -5.09
CA GLY A 13 11.51 -12.93 -5.28
C GLY A 13 11.01 -12.08 -6.44
N TYR A 14 9.70 -12.05 -6.68
CA TYR A 14 9.11 -11.16 -7.67
C TYR A 14 9.41 -9.71 -7.32
N SER A 15 9.69 -8.90 -8.34
CA SER A 15 9.84 -7.46 -8.23
C SER A 15 8.60 -6.75 -8.76
N PRO A 16 8.46 -5.43 -8.54
CA PRO A 16 7.34 -4.70 -9.14
C PRO A 16 7.28 -4.75 -10.67
N LYS A 17 8.39 -5.00 -11.36
CA LYS A 17 8.44 -5.23 -12.81
C LYS A 17 7.72 -6.51 -13.24
N ASP A 18 7.46 -7.41 -12.30
CA ASP A 18 6.77 -8.67 -12.52
C ASP A 18 5.26 -8.61 -12.29
N ALA A 19 4.70 -7.44 -11.96
CA ALA A 19 3.28 -7.30 -11.58
C ALA A 19 2.31 -7.93 -12.60
N GLU A 20 2.53 -7.73 -13.90
CA GLU A 20 1.70 -8.33 -14.96
C GLU A 20 1.88 -9.85 -15.07
N ARG A 21 3.11 -10.35 -14.89
CA ARG A 21 3.40 -11.79 -14.87
C ARG A 21 2.72 -12.48 -13.69
N VAL A 22 2.80 -11.86 -12.50
CA VAL A 22 2.11 -12.31 -11.28
C VAL A 22 0.59 -12.30 -11.49
N ALA A 23 0.05 -11.22 -12.04
CA ALA A 23 -1.38 -11.08 -12.32
C ALA A 23 -1.90 -12.18 -13.26
N SER A 24 -1.17 -12.44 -14.36
CA SER A 24 -1.49 -13.50 -15.31
C SER A 24 -1.47 -14.89 -14.66
N THR A 25 -0.43 -15.17 -13.86
CA THR A 25 -0.26 -16.45 -13.15
C THR A 25 -1.41 -16.70 -12.18
N ILE A 26 -1.72 -15.71 -11.34
CA ILE A 26 -2.81 -15.82 -10.35
C ILE A 26 -4.16 -15.97 -11.04
N ARG A 27 -4.47 -15.17 -12.06
CA ARG A 27 -5.73 -15.30 -12.82
C ARG A 27 -5.88 -16.66 -13.48
N LYS A 28 -4.79 -17.24 -14.00
CA LYS A 28 -4.78 -18.61 -14.55
C LYS A 28 -5.09 -19.64 -13.46
N ILE A 29 -4.47 -19.51 -12.28
CA ILE A 29 -4.74 -20.39 -11.13
C ILE A 29 -6.20 -20.29 -10.68
N LEU A 30 -6.79 -19.09 -10.70
CA LEU A 30 -8.17 -18.82 -10.32
C LEU A 30 -9.20 -19.09 -11.44
N GLY A 31 -8.75 -19.28 -12.68
CA GLY A 31 -9.55 -19.73 -13.81
C GLY A 31 -10.40 -18.67 -14.51
N SER A 32 -10.24 -17.38 -14.17
CA SER A 32 -10.93 -16.27 -14.84
C SER A 32 -10.15 -14.97 -14.65
N ARG A 33 -10.24 -14.04 -15.61
CA ARG A 33 -9.60 -12.73 -15.54
C ARG A 33 -10.25 -11.82 -14.48
N GLU A 34 -11.56 -11.96 -14.31
CA GLU A 34 -12.42 -11.20 -13.40
C GLU A 34 -12.27 -11.65 -11.94
N SER A 35 -11.64 -12.81 -11.72
CA SER A 35 -11.43 -13.39 -10.39
C SER A 35 -10.54 -12.53 -9.48
N ALA A 36 -9.62 -11.74 -10.06
CA ALA A 36 -8.68 -10.92 -9.33
C ALA A 36 -8.21 -9.65 -10.09
N SER A 37 -7.92 -8.59 -9.33
CA SER A 37 -7.50 -7.28 -9.84
C SER A 37 -6.60 -6.53 -8.86
N HIS A 38 -6.13 -5.33 -9.22
CA HIS A 38 -5.32 -4.45 -8.36
C HIS A 38 -4.08 -5.15 -7.76
N PHE A 39 -3.32 -5.82 -8.62
CA PHE A 39 -2.10 -6.52 -8.22
C PHE A 39 -1.00 -5.53 -7.82
N ARG A 40 -0.30 -5.84 -6.74
CA ARG A 40 0.85 -5.11 -6.19
C ARG A 40 1.89 -6.13 -5.74
N VAL A 41 3.16 -5.85 -6.05
CA VAL A 41 4.29 -6.70 -5.65
C VAL A 41 5.13 -5.92 -4.65
N ALA A 42 5.06 -6.32 -3.38
CA ALA A 42 5.93 -5.89 -2.30
C ALA A 42 7.15 -6.81 -2.19
N THR A 43 8.16 -6.37 -1.45
CA THR A 43 9.39 -7.15 -1.19
C THR A 43 9.05 -8.55 -0.67
N ASP A 44 8.23 -8.63 0.38
CA ASP A 44 7.93 -9.90 1.07
C ASP A 44 6.55 -10.49 0.73
N ALA A 45 5.73 -9.79 -0.08
CA ALA A 45 4.37 -10.21 -0.36
C ALA A 45 3.83 -9.79 -1.74
N LEU A 46 2.89 -10.57 -2.25
CA LEU A 46 2.05 -10.20 -3.39
C LEU A 46 0.66 -9.86 -2.84
N GLU A 47 0.12 -8.73 -3.25
CA GLU A 47 -1.19 -8.24 -2.84
C GLU A 47 -2.11 -8.10 -4.05
N PHE A 48 -3.36 -8.48 -3.91
CA PHE A 48 -4.38 -8.31 -4.95
C PHE A 48 -5.79 -8.40 -4.39
N ASN A 49 -6.73 -7.78 -5.09
CA ASN A 49 -8.14 -7.98 -4.82
C ASN A 49 -8.59 -9.30 -5.43
N MET A 50 -9.24 -10.15 -4.65
CA MET A 50 -9.91 -11.37 -5.08
C MET A 50 -11.42 -11.24 -4.86
N PHE A 51 -12.23 -11.74 -5.79
CA PHE A 51 -13.68 -11.55 -5.74
C PHE A 51 -14.45 -12.86 -5.61
N ALA A 52 -15.23 -13.07 -4.56
CA ALA A 52 -16.01 -14.30 -4.41
C ALA A 52 -17.51 -14.01 -4.27
N ARG A 53 -18.38 -14.88 -4.78
CA ARG A 53 -19.83 -14.72 -4.61
C ARG A 53 -20.30 -15.14 -3.23
N ASP A 54 -19.66 -16.15 -2.66
CA ASP A 54 -19.96 -16.73 -1.35
C ASP A 54 -18.68 -17.31 -0.72
N GLU A 55 -18.79 -17.79 0.52
CA GLU A 55 -17.69 -18.40 1.27
C GLU A 55 -17.15 -19.67 0.59
N LYS A 56 -18.00 -20.45 -0.09
CA LYS A 56 -17.59 -21.69 -0.77
C LYS A 56 -16.66 -21.38 -1.94
N GLU A 57 -16.96 -20.34 -2.71
CA GLU A 57 -16.11 -19.88 -3.81
C GLU A 57 -14.80 -19.25 -3.29
N LEU A 58 -14.86 -18.48 -2.19
CA LEU A 58 -13.67 -17.96 -1.51
C LEU A 58 -12.73 -19.12 -1.12
N ASP A 59 -13.26 -20.13 -0.44
CA ASP A 59 -12.53 -21.31 -0.01
C ASP A 59 -11.92 -22.12 -1.16
N ASP A 60 -12.66 -22.30 -2.25
CA ASP A 60 -12.14 -22.98 -3.44
C ASP A 60 -10.93 -22.26 -4.02
N ARG A 61 -11.02 -20.94 -4.16
CA ARG A 61 -9.95 -20.10 -4.69
C ARG A 61 -8.72 -20.10 -3.80
N GLN A 62 -8.91 -20.02 -2.48
CA GLN A 62 -7.82 -20.16 -1.52
C GLN A 62 -7.13 -21.53 -1.64
N ARG A 63 -7.90 -22.63 -1.76
CA ARG A 63 -7.36 -23.98 -1.99
C ARG A 63 -6.57 -24.08 -3.29
N ARG A 64 -7.00 -23.42 -4.36
CA ARG A 64 -6.29 -23.43 -5.65
C ARG A 64 -4.96 -22.69 -5.58
N LEU A 65 -4.92 -21.55 -4.89
CA LEU A 65 -3.67 -20.83 -4.61
C LEU A 65 -2.70 -21.69 -3.77
N THR A 66 -3.17 -22.28 -2.68
CA THR A 66 -2.30 -23.07 -1.78
C THR A 66 -1.79 -24.36 -2.44
N ARG A 67 -2.62 -25.04 -3.26
CA ARG A 67 -2.18 -26.17 -4.10
C ARG A 67 -1.14 -25.77 -5.15
N SER A 68 -1.13 -24.50 -5.53
CA SER A 68 -0.14 -23.92 -6.45
C SER A 68 1.06 -23.32 -5.70
N LEU A 69 1.30 -23.76 -4.45
CA LEU A 69 2.43 -23.40 -3.58
C LEU A 69 2.46 -21.94 -3.07
N PHE A 70 1.43 -21.13 -3.35
CA PHE A 70 1.29 -19.81 -2.72
C PHE A 70 0.93 -19.97 -1.23
N LYS A 71 1.71 -19.34 -0.35
CA LYS A 71 1.39 -19.24 1.07
C LYS A 71 0.52 -18.00 1.30
N ILE A 72 -0.75 -18.19 1.62
CA ILE A 72 -1.63 -17.11 2.04
C ILE A 72 -1.17 -16.62 3.41
N VAL A 73 -0.98 -15.30 3.53
CA VAL A 73 -0.52 -14.61 4.75
C VAL A 73 -1.68 -13.84 5.37
N ASN A 74 -2.51 -13.20 4.55
CA ASN A 74 -3.67 -12.44 5.02
C ASN A 74 -4.81 -12.51 4.01
N VAL A 75 -6.04 -12.50 4.54
CA VAL A 75 -7.28 -12.34 3.79
C VAL A 75 -8.14 -11.34 4.55
N LYS A 76 -8.49 -10.23 3.91
CA LYS A 76 -9.30 -9.16 4.51
C LYS A 76 -10.51 -8.88 3.64
N LEU A 77 -11.72 -8.97 4.20
CA LEU A 77 -12.93 -8.51 3.52
C LEU A 77 -12.88 -6.97 3.40
N LEU A 78 -13.04 -6.44 2.19
CA LEU A 78 -13.00 -4.99 1.94
C LEU A 78 -14.38 -4.34 1.97
N ASP A 79 -15.44 -5.10 1.74
CA ASP A 79 -16.81 -4.57 1.69
C ASP A 79 -17.43 -4.50 3.10
N THR A 80 -16.69 -3.89 4.03
CA THR A 80 -17.14 -3.61 5.40
C THR A 80 -17.27 -2.11 5.61
N PRO A 81 -18.18 -1.63 6.48
CA PRO A 81 -18.22 -0.23 6.87
C PRO A 81 -16.84 0.25 7.36
N PRO A 82 -16.47 1.51 7.09
CA PRO A 82 -15.23 2.05 7.64
C PRO A 82 -15.27 1.95 9.16
N LYS A 83 -14.23 1.36 9.74
CA LYS A 83 -14.05 1.35 11.19
C LYS A 83 -13.77 2.79 11.62
N HIS A 84 -14.51 3.32 12.58
CA HIS A 84 -14.16 4.61 13.17
C HIS A 84 -12.90 4.41 14.02
N VAL A 85 -11.80 4.98 13.56
CA VAL A 85 -10.51 4.98 14.26
C VAL A 85 -10.20 6.44 14.60
N ASN A 86 -9.71 6.71 15.81
CA ASN A 86 -9.31 8.08 16.12
C ASN A 86 -8.05 8.45 15.31
N LYS A 87 -7.73 9.74 15.27
CA LYS A 87 -6.70 10.27 14.39
C LYS A 87 -5.31 9.73 14.76
N GLU A 88 -5.01 9.64 16.06
CA GLU A 88 -3.74 9.18 16.60
C GLU A 88 -3.53 7.69 16.29
N GLU A 89 -4.55 6.85 16.52
CA GLU A 89 -4.54 5.44 16.16
C GLU A 89 -4.37 5.23 14.65
N ALA A 90 -5.05 6.02 13.82
CA ALA A 90 -4.94 5.94 12.37
C ALA A 90 -3.53 6.31 11.88
N LEU A 91 -2.87 7.28 12.52
CA LEU A 91 -1.48 7.65 12.24
C LEU A 91 -0.51 6.53 12.61
N GLU A 92 -0.63 5.97 13.82
CA GLU A 92 0.21 4.87 14.28
C GLU A 92 0.05 3.62 13.40
N GLU A 93 -1.20 3.22 13.10
CA GLU A 93 -1.50 2.11 12.20
C GLU A 93 -0.98 2.39 10.78
N GLY A 94 -1.17 3.62 10.27
CA GLY A 94 -0.66 4.04 8.98
C GLY A 94 0.85 3.90 8.86
N VAL A 95 1.62 4.29 9.89
CA VAL A 95 3.08 4.12 9.93
C VAL A 95 3.48 2.64 9.94
N GLN A 96 2.77 1.80 10.71
CA GLN A 96 3.01 0.36 10.72
C GLN A 96 2.77 -0.26 9.34
N LEU A 97 1.61 0.04 8.74
CA LEU A 97 1.25 -0.45 7.40
C LEU A 97 2.24 0.02 6.33
N PHE A 98 2.70 1.28 6.39
CA PHE A 98 3.74 1.78 5.48
C PHE A 98 5.03 0.97 5.59
N ASN A 99 5.47 0.71 6.83
CA ASN A 99 6.70 -0.02 7.11
C ASN A 99 6.63 -1.51 6.77
N GLU A 100 5.43 -2.06 6.61
CA GLU A 100 5.13 -3.40 6.10
C GLU A 100 4.91 -3.42 4.57
N GLU A 101 5.12 -2.30 3.88
CA GLU A 101 4.84 -2.13 2.44
C GLU A 101 3.36 -2.36 2.06
N ARG A 102 2.43 -2.16 3.00
CA ARG A 102 0.97 -2.21 2.77
C ARG A 102 0.47 -0.82 2.37
N PHE A 103 1.08 -0.25 1.34
CA PHE A 103 0.91 1.17 1.01
C PHE A 103 -0.53 1.53 0.65
N TRP A 104 -1.28 0.60 0.05
CA TRP A 104 -2.71 0.83 -0.20
C TRP A 104 -3.51 0.92 1.11
N GLU A 105 -3.29 0.02 2.08
CA GLU A 105 -4.01 0.12 3.36
C GLU A 105 -3.55 1.31 4.19
N CYS A 106 -2.26 1.65 4.12
CA CYS A 106 -1.71 2.88 4.70
C CYS A 106 -2.44 4.12 4.15
N HIS A 107 -2.64 4.20 2.83
CA HIS A 107 -3.44 5.25 2.20
C HIS A 107 -4.86 5.31 2.77
N GLU A 108 -5.59 4.19 2.78
CA GLU A 108 -6.98 4.14 3.22
C GLU A 108 -7.16 4.52 4.71
N ILE A 109 -6.26 4.08 5.60
CA ILE A 109 -6.37 4.41 7.02
C ILE A 109 -6.05 5.89 7.28
N LEU A 110 -5.04 6.42 6.59
CA LEU A 110 -4.63 7.81 6.77
C LEU A 110 -5.62 8.81 6.16
N GLU A 111 -6.40 8.44 5.13
CA GLU A 111 -7.47 9.30 4.61
C GLU A 111 -8.50 9.66 5.70
N GLN A 112 -8.78 8.75 6.63
CA GLN A 112 -9.71 9.01 7.73
C GLN A 112 -9.17 10.10 8.68
N ALA A 113 -7.90 10.00 9.06
CA ALA A 113 -7.21 11.03 9.85
C ALA A 113 -7.12 12.36 9.08
N TRP A 114 -6.83 12.30 7.78
CA TRP A 114 -6.75 13.47 6.92
C TRP A 114 -8.08 14.22 6.85
N HIS A 115 -9.21 13.53 6.71
CA HIS A 115 -10.52 14.16 6.58
C HIS A 115 -10.86 15.11 7.72
N VAL A 116 -10.52 14.73 8.96
CA VAL A 116 -10.82 15.52 10.17
C VAL A 116 -9.71 16.51 10.54
N SER A 117 -8.50 16.36 9.98
CA SER A 117 -7.37 17.26 10.21
C SER A 117 -7.49 18.61 9.49
N LYS A 118 -6.80 19.63 10.01
CA LYS A 118 -6.79 21.00 9.48
C LYS A 118 -5.37 21.60 9.48
N GLY A 119 -5.17 22.61 8.64
CA GLY A 119 -3.92 23.37 8.59
C GLY A 119 -2.70 22.49 8.35
N LEU A 120 -1.64 22.72 9.14
CA LEU A 120 -0.34 22.06 9.01
C LEU A 120 -0.40 20.53 9.15
N GLU A 121 -1.21 20.03 10.10
CA GLU A 121 -1.40 18.59 10.26
C GLU A 121 -2.03 17.95 9.03
N ARG A 122 -2.98 18.64 8.39
CA ARG A 122 -3.63 18.14 7.18
C ARG A 122 -2.65 17.98 6.03
N ASP A 123 -1.79 18.98 5.82
CA ASP A 123 -0.74 18.91 4.80
C ASP A 123 0.28 17.82 5.13
N ALA A 124 0.61 17.63 6.42
CA ALA A 124 1.49 16.56 6.88
C ALA A 124 0.93 15.18 6.50
N ILE A 125 -0.28 14.87 6.94
CA ILE A 125 -0.94 13.60 6.65
C ILE A 125 -1.07 13.41 5.13
N GLN A 126 -1.45 14.47 4.40
CA GLN A 126 -1.57 14.40 2.94
C GLN A 126 -0.26 14.02 2.25
N SER A 127 0.88 14.53 2.72
CA SER A 127 2.18 14.21 2.14
C SER A 127 2.54 12.73 2.32
N ILE A 128 2.15 12.11 3.44
CA ILE A 128 2.35 10.68 3.71
C ILE A 128 1.41 9.85 2.83
N ILE A 129 0.13 10.24 2.73
CA ILE A 129 -0.86 9.63 1.83
C ILE A 129 -0.34 9.62 0.39
N LEU A 130 0.19 10.75 -0.10
CA LEU A 130 0.75 10.85 -1.45
C LEU A 130 1.98 9.95 -1.61
N THR A 131 2.84 9.86 -0.59
CA THR A 131 4.01 8.97 -0.61
C THR A 131 3.59 7.51 -0.68
N ALA A 132 2.60 7.09 0.11
CA ALA A 132 2.04 5.75 0.05
C ALA A 132 1.39 5.46 -1.32
N ALA A 133 0.62 6.41 -1.87
CA ALA A 133 0.06 6.29 -3.21
C ALA A 133 1.14 6.14 -4.29
N ALA A 134 2.24 6.89 -4.20
CA ALA A 134 3.37 6.74 -5.11
C ALA A 134 3.96 5.32 -5.04
N PHE A 135 4.14 4.78 -3.84
CA PHE A 135 4.67 3.43 -3.67
C PHE A 135 3.67 2.33 -4.07
N VAL A 136 2.35 2.57 -4.01
CA VAL A 136 1.37 1.69 -4.68
C VAL A 136 1.64 1.61 -6.18
N HIS A 137 1.91 2.74 -6.83
CA HIS A 137 2.26 2.76 -8.26
C HIS A 137 3.61 2.08 -8.52
N HIS A 138 4.60 2.27 -7.64
CA HIS A 138 5.85 1.51 -7.72
C HIS A 138 5.58 0.00 -7.69
N GLN A 139 4.80 -0.51 -6.72
CA GLN A 139 4.44 -1.93 -6.59
C GLN A 139 3.68 -2.50 -7.79
N LYS A 140 3.09 -1.64 -8.63
CA LYS A 140 2.43 -2.01 -9.89
C LYS A 140 3.38 -1.99 -11.09
N GLY A 141 4.65 -1.63 -10.91
CA GLY A 141 5.62 -1.44 -11.98
C GLY A 141 5.48 -0.10 -12.72
N GLU A 142 4.76 0.86 -12.14
CA GLU A 142 4.45 2.17 -12.76
C GLU A 142 5.41 3.26 -12.22
N GLU A 143 6.70 3.13 -12.52
CA GLU A 143 7.77 3.98 -11.94
C GLU A 143 7.60 5.48 -12.25
N GLU A 144 7.24 5.84 -13.49
CA GLU A 144 6.98 7.23 -13.90
C GLU A 144 5.85 7.88 -13.09
N ILE A 145 4.79 7.12 -12.81
CA ILE A 145 3.65 7.59 -12.03
C ILE A 145 4.07 7.75 -10.57
N CYS A 146 4.86 6.81 -10.04
CA CYS A 146 5.45 6.92 -8.70
C CYS A 146 6.25 8.22 -8.56
N LEU A 147 7.19 8.49 -9.46
CA LEU A 147 8.02 9.71 -9.40
C LEU A 147 7.17 10.99 -9.51
N SER A 148 6.16 11.00 -10.38
CA SER A 148 5.23 12.12 -10.52
C SER A 148 4.46 12.41 -9.22
N ILE A 149 3.98 11.37 -8.53
CA ILE A 149 3.27 11.53 -7.26
C ILE A 149 4.23 11.93 -6.14
N LEU A 150 5.46 11.41 -6.10
CA LEU A 150 6.47 11.84 -5.12
C LEU A 150 6.80 13.34 -5.24
N LYS A 151 6.85 13.90 -6.45
CA LYS A 151 6.99 15.36 -6.65
C LYS A 151 5.85 16.15 -5.99
N ARG A 152 4.61 15.63 -6.06
CA ARG A 152 3.44 16.23 -5.40
C ARG A 152 3.51 16.08 -3.88
N ALA A 153 3.95 14.93 -3.38
CA ALA A 153 4.18 14.70 -1.94
C ALA A 153 5.19 15.71 -1.41
N ARG A 154 6.33 15.86 -2.10
CA ARG A 154 7.40 16.80 -1.75
C ARG A 154 6.93 18.25 -1.70
N ALA A 155 6.14 18.68 -2.68
CA ALA A 155 5.58 20.03 -2.71
C ALA A 155 4.68 20.33 -1.49
N LYS A 156 4.02 19.30 -0.94
CA LYS A 156 3.20 19.43 0.27
C LYS A 156 4.01 19.52 1.57
N MET A 157 5.26 19.07 1.58
CA MET A 157 6.10 19.10 2.79
C MET A 157 6.64 20.49 3.11
N ALA A 158 6.67 21.42 2.14
CA ALA A 158 7.17 22.78 2.34
C ALA A 158 6.41 23.55 3.45
N SER A 159 5.15 23.19 3.71
CA SER A 159 4.31 23.79 4.76
C SER A 159 4.39 23.08 6.13
N VAL A 160 5.21 22.02 6.28
CA VAL A 160 5.08 21.02 7.37
C VAL A 160 6.28 20.96 8.34
N LYS A 161 7.21 21.92 8.27
CA LYS A 161 8.51 21.86 9.02
C LYS A 161 8.41 21.71 10.54
N THR A 162 7.24 21.87 11.15
CA THR A 162 7.03 21.80 12.61
C THR A 162 6.07 20.67 13.02
N TYR A 163 5.77 19.70 12.16
CA TYR A 163 4.92 18.57 12.55
C TYR A 163 5.72 17.53 13.33
N GLU A 164 5.56 17.52 14.64
CA GLU A 164 6.44 16.76 15.54
C GLU A 164 6.10 15.28 15.65
N THR A 165 4.98 14.77 15.13
CA THR A 165 4.58 13.37 15.33
C THR A 165 5.44 12.37 14.53
N ILE A 166 5.92 12.78 13.35
CA ILE A 166 6.65 11.92 12.41
C ILE A 166 7.95 12.62 12.01
N ASP A 167 9.02 11.84 11.83
CA ASP A 167 10.33 12.31 11.34
C ASP A 167 10.21 12.81 9.88
N PHE A 168 9.73 14.05 9.75
CA PHE A 168 9.50 14.69 8.46
C PHE A 168 10.78 15.07 7.75
N GLU A 169 11.85 15.34 8.49
CA GLU A 169 13.18 15.57 7.91
C GLU A 169 13.70 14.30 7.25
N GLY A 170 13.58 13.14 7.91
CA GLY A 170 13.91 11.84 7.35
C GLY A 170 13.06 11.51 6.12
N LEU A 171 11.74 11.79 6.18
CA LEU A 171 10.83 11.61 5.05
C LEU A 171 11.21 12.48 3.84
N GLU A 172 11.43 13.78 4.06
CA GLU A 172 11.83 14.75 3.02
C GLU A 172 13.14 14.32 2.37
N LYS A 173 14.15 13.98 3.16
CA LYS A 173 15.45 13.50 2.66
C LYS A 173 15.33 12.23 1.82
N ASN A 174 14.49 11.28 2.23
CA ASN A 174 14.29 10.05 1.46
C ASN A 174 13.61 10.33 0.11
N ILE A 175 12.60 11.21 0.08
CA ILE A 175 11.93 11.59 -1.16
C ILE A 175 12.89 12.35 -2.08
N ASP A 176 13.64 13.32 -1.57
CA ASP A 176 14.62 14.07 -2.35
C ASP A 176 15.68 13.14 -2.95
N GLY A 177 16.20 12.18 -2.17
CA GLY A 177 17.14 11.19 -2.67
C GLY A 177 16.59 10.32 -3.82
N ILE A 178 15.28 10.01 -3.81
CA ILE A 178 14.63 9.30 -4.92
C ILE A 178 14.47 10.22 -6.14
N LEU A 179 14.02 11.45 -5.93
CA LEU A 179 13.76 12.40 -7.02
C LEU A 179 15.06 12.84 -7.72
N ASP A 180 16.14 13.05 -6.98
CA ASP A 180 17.44 13.47 -7.52
C ASP A 180 18.14 12.35 -8.30
N SER A 181 17.94 11.09 -7.88
CA SER A 181 18.57 9.94 -8.52
C SER A 181 17.69 9.25 -9.56
N GLU A 182 16.40 9.59 -9.60
CA GLU A 182 15.33 8.88 -10.31
C GLU A 182 15.29 7.37 -10.03
N ARG A 183 15.87 6.94 -8.90
CA ARG A 183 15.90 5.53 -8.48
C ARG A 183 14.99 5.36 -7.26
N ILE A 184 13.88 4.67 -7.48
CA ILE A 184 12.93 4.36 -6.41
C ILE A 184 13.60 3.43 -5.40
N ARG A 185 13.60 3.86 -4.13
CA ARG A 185 14.04 3.06 -2.98
C ARG A 185 12.96 3.15 -1.91
N LEU A 186 12.43 2.01 -1.52
CA LEU A 186 11.50 1.96 -0.39
C LEU A 186 12.27 2.31 0.89
N PHE A 187 11.57 2.98 1.81
CA PHE A 187 12.10 3.37 3.11
C PHE A 187 11.02 3.16 4.17
N LYS A 188 11.41 3.30 5.44
CA LYS A 188 10.50 3.21 6.57
C LYS A 188 10.26 4.59 7.17
N LEU A 189 9.01 4.85 7.53
CA LEU A 189 8.63 5.99 8.36
C LEU A 189 9.06 5.74 9.81
N ARG A 190 9.36 6.83 10.50
CA ARG A 190 9.69 6.84 11.93
C ARG A 190 8.77 7.83 12.62
N MET A 191 8.20 7.42 13.74
CA MET A 191 7.61 8.35 14.69
C MET A 191 8.74 9.17 15.30
N SER A 192 8.53 10.47 15.51
CA SER A 192 9.50 11.27 16.24
C SER A 192 9.57 10.78 17.68
N ARG A 193 10.78 10.77 18.26
CA ARG A 193 10.92 10.52 19.69
C ARG A 193 10.51 11.80 20.41
N ILE A 194 9.46 11.72 21.24
CA ILE A 194 9.21 12.69 22.30
C ILE A 194 10.34 12.57 23.33
#